data_AF-A0A401QA85-F1
#
_entry.id   AF-A0A401QA85-F1
#
_cell.length_a   1.000
_cell.length_b   1.000
_cell.length_c   1.000
_cell.angle_alpha   90.00
_cell.angle_beta   90.00
_cell.angle_gamma   90.00
#
_symmetry.space_group_name_H-M   'P 1'
#
loop_
_entity.id
_entity.type
_entity.pdbx_description
1 polymer ?
#
loop_
_entity_poly.entity_id
_entity_poly.type
_entity_poly.pdbx_seq_one_letter_code
_entity_poly.pdbx_strand_id
1 'polypeptide(L)'
;MVNLSIDGGTPKSMESSVKQSTLNRETPLYIGGMPVDVNSAAFRLWQIQNGTSFHGCIQNLYINNELQDFTKTQMKAGVVPGCEPCRKIICLHGICQPRADSDPVCHCERGWMGPRCDQPLRDPCLGHK
;
A
#
# COMPACT_ATOMS: atom_id res chain seq x y z
N MET A 1 -16.41 -22.39 -6.69
CA MET A 1 -15.97 -21.92 -5.37
C MET A 1 -14.59 -21.29 -5.40
N VAL A 2 -14.46 -20.05 -4.91
CA VAL A 2 -13.20 -19.33 -4.65
C VAL A 2 -13.13 -18.98 -3.16
N ASN A 3 -11.95 -19.05 -2.54
CA ASN A 3 -11.76 -18.79 -1.12
C ASN A 3 -10.85 -17.57 -0.89
N LEU A 4 -11.25 -16.69 0.04
CA LEU A 4 -10.47 -15.55 0.50
C LEU A 4 -10.23 -15.65 2.00
N SER A 5 -8.97 -15.61 2.44
CA SER A 5 -8.60 -15.52 3.85
C SER A 5 -7.85 -14.21 4.09
N ILE A 6 -8.12 -13.59 5.23
CA ILE A 6 -7.46 -12.38 5.72
C ILE A 6 -6.86 -12.76 7.07
N ASP A 7 -5.58 -12.41 7.28
CA ASP A 7 -4.84 -12.64 8.53
C ASP A 7 -4.83 -14.10 9.01
N GLY A 8 -4.91 -15.06 8.08
CA GLY A 8 -4.98 -16.50 8.39
C GLY A 8 -6.31 -16.94 9.00
N GLY A 9 -7.32 -16.07 9.01
CA GLY A 9 -8.67 -16.38 9.47
C GLY A 9 -9.39 -17.40 8.59
N THR A 10 -10.58 -17.81 9.04
CA THR A 10 -11.42 -18.75 8.30
C THR A 10 -11.76 -18.21 6.92
N PRO A 11 -11.46 -18.95 5.83
CA PRO A 11 -11.71 -18.45 4.49
C PRO A 11 -13.19 -18.18 4.24
N LYS A 12 -13.49 -17.04 3.63
CA LYS A 12 -14.80 -16.73 3.06
C LYS A 12 -14.85 -17.27 1.64
N SER A 13 -15.87 -18.08 1.36
CA SER A 13 -16.06 -18.69 0.05
C SER A 13 -17.12 -17.96 -0.75
N MET A 14 -16.88 -17.79 -2.05
CA MET A 14 -17.85 -17.27 -3.00
C MET A 14 -17.97 -18.21 -4.20
N GLU A 15 -19.21 -18.45 -4.61
CA GLU A 15 -19.56 -19.16 -5.84
C GLU A 15 -19.55 -18.14 -6.99
N SER A 16 -18.80 -18.42 -8.05
CA SER A 16 -18.86 -17.57 -9.26
C SER A 16 -20.22 -17.75 -9.91
N SER A 17 -20.96 -16.66 -10.11
CA SER A 17 -22.26 -16.66 -10.79
C SER A 17 -22.15 -16.97 -12.29
N VAL A 18 -20.93 -16.98 -12.83
CA VAL A 18 -20.64 -17.20 -14.24
C VAL A 18 -20.28 -18.66 -14.47
N LYS A 19 -20.97 -19.35 -15.40
CA LYS A 19 -20.71 -20.74 -15.87
C LYS A 19 -19.37 -20.90 -16.61
N GLN A 20 -18.41 -20.02 -16.38
CA GLN A 20 -17.11 -20.05 -17.04
C GLN A 20 -16.10 -20.56 -16.02
N SER A 21 -15.73 -21.83 -16.19
CA SER A 21 -14.86 -22.59 -15.29
C SER A 21 -13.38 -22.15 -15.35
N THR A 22 -13.03 -21.26 -16.27
CA THR A 22 -11.65 -20.84 -16.54
C THR A 22 -11.54 -19.33 -16.66
N LEU A 23 -10.69 -18.73 -15.82
CA LEU A 23 -10.25 -17.34 -15.96
C LEU A 23 -9.49 -17.20 -17.29
N ASN A 24 -9.79 -16.20 -18.11
CA ASN A 24 -9.04 -15.97 -19.34
C ASN A 24 -7.58 -15.65 -18.97
N ARG A 25 -6.63 -16.48 -19.44
CA ARG A 25 -5.19 -16.32 -19.20
C ARG A 25 -4.52 -15.30 -20.11
N GLU A 26 -5.23 -14.81 -21.11
CA GLU A 26 -4.71 -13.84 -22.10
C GLU A 26 -4.78 -12.40 -21.59
N THR A 27 -5.59 -12.13 -20.57
CA THR A 27 -5.70 -10.81 -19.97
C THR A 27 -4.58 -10.57 -18.97
N PRO A 28 -3.91 -9.41 -18.99
CA PRO A 28 -2.85 -9.08 -18.05
C PRO A 28 -3.38 -8.97 -16.60
N LEU A 29 -2.56 -9.39 -15.64
CA LEU A 29 -2.79 -9.19 -14.22
C LEU A 29 -2.14 -7.88 -13.77
N TYR A 30 -2.89 -7.03 -13.07
CA TYR A 30 -2.40 -5.79 -12.51
C TYR A 30 -2.38 -5.84 -10.99
N ILE A 31 -1.27 -5.38 -10.39
CA ILE A 31 -1.08 -5.32 -8.93
C ILE A 31 -0.78 -3.88 -8.55
N GLY A 32 -1.44 -3.38 -7.51
CA GLY A 32 -1.22 -2.02 -6.99
C GLY A 32 -1.96 -0.91 -7.73
N GLY A 33 -2.48 -1.15 -8.93
CA GLY A 33 -3.26 -0.18 -9.70
C GLY A 33 -3.54 -0.70 -11.11
N MET A 34 -4.43 -0.04 -11.84
CA MET A 34 -4.79 -0.39 -13.22
C MET A 34 -4.42 0.74 -14.19
N PRO A 35 -4.09 0.44 -15.46
CA PRO A 35 -3.99 1.44 -16.51
C PRO A 35 -5.26 2.29 -16.59
N VAL A 36 -5.10 3.57 -16.94
CA VAL A 36 -6.18 4.56 -16.91
C VAL A 36 -7.36 4.16 -17.80
N ASP A 37 -7.09 3.64 -18.99
CA ASP A 37 -8.08 3.16 -19.95
C ASP A 37 -8.87 1.95 -19.40
N VAL A 38 -8.17 0.97 -18.83
CA VAL A 38 -8.78 -0.23 -18.22
C VAL A 38 -9.67 0.17 -17.02
N ASN A 39 -9.14 1.04 -16.15
CA ASN A 39 -9.85 1.53 -14.97
C ASN A 39 -11.13 2.31 -15.35
N SER A 40 -11.03 3.18 -16.36
CA SER A 40 -12.16 3.96 -16.89
C SER A 40 -13.28 3.05 -17.41
N ALA A 41 -12.92 1.98 -18.13
CA ALA A 41 -13.88 1.00 -18.63
C ALA A 41 -14.53 0.20 -17.49
N ALA A 42 -13.74 -0.27 -16.52
CA ALA A 42 -14.24 -1.04 -15.38
C ALA A 42 -15.20 -0.24 -14.49
N PHE A 43 -14.92 1.05 -14.26
CA PHE A 43 -15.79 1.95 -13.52
C PHE A 43 -17.14 2.15 -14.22
N ARG A 44 -17.14 2.34 -15.55
CA ARG A 44 -18.38 2.47 -16.35
C ARG A 44 -19.25 1.22 -16.31
N LEU A 45 -18.63 0.05 -16.13
CA LEU A 45 -19.32 -1.24 -16.02
C LEU A 45 -19.69 -1.61 -14.57
N TRP A 46 -19.54 -0.69 -13.62
CA TRP A 46 -19.81 -0.87 -12.19
C TRP A 46 -19.08 -2.08 -11.57
N GLN A 47 -17.95 -2.50 -12.15
CA GLN A 47 -17.13 -3.61 -11.64
C GLN A 47 -16.28 -3.19 -10.45
N ILE A 48 -16.04 -1.88 -10.29
CA ILE A 48 -15.29 -1.27 -9.20
C ILE A 48 -16.00 -0.03 -8.70
N GLN A 49 -15.97 0.21 -7.39
CA GLN A 49 -16.55 1.41 -6.77
C GLN A 49 -15.52 2.51 -6.52
N ASN A 50 -14.25 2.15 -6.34
CA ASN A 50 -13.14 3.08 -6.17
C ASN A 50 -12.04 2.76 -7.17
N GLY A 51 -11.71 3.72 -8.03
CA GLY A 51 -10.68 3.58 -9.07
C GLY A 51 -9.30 4.07 -8.64
N THR A 52 -9.10 4.49 -7.38
CA THR A 52 -7.78 4.91 -6.91
C THR A 52 -6.81 3.74 -6.84
N SER A 53 -5.54 3.99 -7.12
CA SER A 53 -4.48 2.98 -6.97
C SER A 53 -4.19 2.70 -5.50
N PHE A 54 -3.55 1.56 -5.22
CA PHE A 54 -3.07 1.22 -3.89
C PHE A 54 -1.78 1.99 -3.57
N HIS A 55 -1.73 2.59 -2.38
CA HIS A 55 -0.55 3.26 -1.84
C HIS A 55 -0.12 2.51 -0.59
N GLY A 56 1.06 1.89 -0.62
CA GLY A 56 1.57 1.10 0.49
C GLY A 56 2.60 0.07 0.04
N CYS A 57 2.78 -0.97 0.85
CA CYS A 57 3.73 -2.04 0.57
C CYS A 57 3.03 -3.36 0.28
N ILE A 58 3.55 -4.09 -0.71
CA ILE A 58 3.14 -5.45 -1.04
C ILE A 58 4.39 -6.31 -0.96
N GLN A 59 4.30 -7.41 -0.21
CA GLN A 59 5.38 -8.38 -0.04
C GLN A 59 4.81 -9.79 -0.06
N ASN A 60 5.66 -10.78 -0.34
CA ASN A 60 5.28 -12.20 -0.34
C ASN A 60 4.08 -12.50 -1.26
N LEU A 61 4.09 -11.95 -2.48
CA LEU A 61 3.07 -12.24 -3.47
C LEU A 61 3.34 -13.59 -4.13
N TYR A 62 2.42 -14.54 -3.94
CA TYR A 62 2.45 -15.84 -4.61
C TYR A 62 1.34 -15.89 -5.66
N ILE A 63 1.69 -16.29 -6.89
CA ILE A 63 0.73 -16.55 -7.97
C ILE A 63 0.93 -17.99 -8.40
N ASN A 64 -0.13 -18.80 -8.35
CA ASN A 64 -0.05 -20.24 -8.65
C ASN A 64 1.09 -20.95 -7.88
N ASN A 65 1.23 -20.64 -6.59
CA ASN A 65 2.27 -21.16 -5.70
C ASN A 65 3.72 -20.71 -6.01
N GLU A 66 3.92 -19.81 -6.96
CA GLU A 66 5.23 -19.26 -7.30
C GLU A 66 5.43 -17.87 -6.69
N LEU A 67 6.52 -17.69 -5.94
CA LEU A 67 6.90 -16.38 -5.38
C LEU A 67 7.28 -15.43 -6.52
N GLN A 68 6.57 -14.31 -6.61
CA GLN A 68 6.80 -13.32 -7.64
C GLN A 68 7.98 -12.42 -7.28
N ASP A 69 8.92 -12.30 -8.21
CA ASP A 69 10.07 -11.41 -8.08
C ASP A 69 9.78 -10.06 -8.75
N PHE A 70 9.42 -9.07 -7.94
CA PHE A 70 9.14 -7.72 -8.42
C PHE A 70 10.35 -7.01 -9.03
N THR A 71 11.59 -7.46 -8.78
CA THR A 71 12.77 -6.86 -9.39
C THR A 71 12.90 -7.19 -10.88
N LYS A 72 12.24 -8.27 -11.32
CA LYS A 72 12.20 -8.70 -12.72
C LYS A 72 11.06 -8.07 -13.51
N THR A 73 10.16 -7.34 -12.86
CA THR A 73 9.04 -6.66 -13.52
C THR A 73 9.39 -5.21 -13.85
N GLN A 74 8.66 -4.61 -14.80
CA GLN A 74 8.85 -3.20 -15.12
C GLN A 74 8.30 -2.34 -13.96
N MET A 75 9.20 -1.84 -13.12
CA MET A 75 8.87 -0.90 -12.05
C MET A 75 8.32 0.39 -12.68
N LYS A 76 7.04 0.69 -12.42
CA LYS A 76 6.41 1.95 -12.82
C LYS A 76 6.81 3.07 -11.87
N ALA A 77 6.64 4.31 -12.32
CA ALA A 77 6.89 5.49 -11.49
C ALA A 77 6.13 5.41 -10.15
N GLY A 78 6.83 5.69 -9.05
CA GLY A 78 6.29 5.58 -7.69
C GLY A 78 6.48 4.22 -7.02
N VAL A 79 6.86 3.17 -7.76
CA VAL A 79 7.20 1.86 -7.19
C VAL A 79 8.70 1.81 -6.89
N VAL A 80 9.05 1.51 -5.64
CA VAL A 80 10.44 1.41 -5.18
C VAL A 80 10.70 0.06 -4.53
N PRO A 81 11.92 -0.52 -4.66
CA PRO A 81 12.29 -1.71 -3.91
C PRO A 81 12.27 -1.46 -2.40
N GLY A 82 11.78 -2.45 -1.65
CA GLY A 82 11.74 -2.43 -0.20
C GLY A 82 10.50 -1.72 0.38
N CYS A 83 10.25 -1.99 1.66
CA CYS A 83 9.18 -1.36 2.44
C CYS A 83 9.78 -0.73 3.69
N GLU A 84 10.49 0.37 3.50
CA GLU A 84 11.11 1.11 4.60
C GLU A 84 10.61 2.56 4.58
N PRO A 85 9.38 2.83 5.07
CA PRO A 85 8.83 4.19 5.07
C PRO A 85 9.82 5.16 5.72
N CYS A 86 10.35 4.78 6.87
CA CYS A 86 11.29 5.59 7.65
C CYS A 86 12.68 5.76 7.06
N ARG A 87 13.00 5.17 5.89
CA ARG A 87 14.25 5.46 5.20
C ARG A 87 14.22 6.77 4.42
N LYS A 88 13.02 7.26 4.07
CA LYS A 88 12.84 8.51 3.31
C LYS A 88 12.92 9.77 4.18
N ILE A 89 12.73 9.64 5.49
CA ILE A 89 12.72 10.76 6.44
C ILE A 89 13.58 10.45 7.66
N ILE A 90 14.49 11.35 8.00
CA ILE A 90 15.33 11.25 9.20
C ILE A 90 14.78 12.22 10.24
N CYS A 91 14.33 11.68 11.37
CA CYS A 91 13.92 12.46 12.55
C CYS A 91 15.15 12.71 13.42
N LEU A 92 15.48 13.98 13.70
CA LEU A 92 16.67 14.35 14.47
C LEU A 92 16.44 14.14 15.97
N HIS A 93 15.31 14.67 16.48
CA HIS A 93 14.86 14.55 17.87
C HIS A 93 13.46 13.94 17.94
N GLY A 94 13.34 12.66 17.57
CA GLY A 94 12.06 11.98 17.50
C GLY A 94 12.16 10.60 16.87
N ILE A 95 11.02 9.91 16.85
CA ILE A 95 10.91 8.56 16.28
C ILE A 95 10.12 8.65 14.99
N CYS A 96 10.63 8.05 13.92
CA CYS A 96 9.87 7.92 12.69
C CYS A 96 8.76 6.88 12.87
N GLN A 97 7.52 7.29 12.57
CA GLN A 97 6.38 6.41 12.61
C GLN A 97 5.85 6.18 11.18
N PRO A 98 5.88 4.93 10.68
CA PRO A 98 5.31 4.61 9.38
C PRO A 98 3.79 4.79 9.41
N ARG A 99 3.22 5.27 8.30
CA ARG A 99 1.77 5.35 8.09
C ARG A 99 1.40 4.42 6.94
N ALA A 100 0.25 3.76 7.05
CA ALA A 100 -0.20 2.77 6.06
C ALA A 100 -0.80 3.41 4.80
N ASP A 101 -1.33 4.63 4.93
CA ASP A 101 -2.12 5.35 3.94
C ASP A 101 -1.47 6.67 3.47
N SER A 102 -0.31 7.01 4.04
CA SER A 102 0.34 8.30 3.87
C SER A 102 1.84 8.20 4.11
N ASP A 103 2.57 9.28 3.81
CA ASP A 103 4.01 9.35 4.06
C ASP A 103 4.34 9.19 5.56
N PRO A 104 5.50 8.60 5.89
CA PRO A 104 5.98 8.50 7.27
C PRO A 104 6.09 9.87 7.94
N VAL A 105 5.82 9.92 9.24
CA VAL A 105 5.87 11.17 10.01
C VAL A 105 6.76 11.00 11.24
N CYS A 106 7.53 12.04 11.57
CA CYS A 106 8.28 12.09 12.82
C CYS A 106 7.38 12.46 14.01
N HIS A 107 7.38 11.62 15.05
CA HIS A 107 6.87 11.99 16.36
C HIS A 107 8.00 12.61 17.18
N CYS A 108 7.94 13.92 17.37
CA CYS A 108 9.00 14.68 18.03
C CYS A 108 9.02 14.47 19.54
N GLU A 109 10.23 14.45 20.08
CA GLU A 109 10.48 14.53 21.51
C GLU A 109 10.02 15.89 22.08
N ARG A 110 9.83 15.95 23.40
CA ARG A 110 9.43 17.21 24.07
C ARG A 110 10.47 18.30 23.80
N GLY A 111 10.00 19.48 23.46
CA GLY A 111 10.88 20.62 23.13
C GLY A 111 11.35 20.67 21.68
N TRP A 112 10.94 19.73 20.83
CA TRP A 112 11.25 19.72 19.39
C TRP A 112 9.99 19.72 18.52
N MET A 113 10.09 20.33 17.35
CA MET A 113 9.02 20.42 16.36
C MET A 113 9.58 20.47 14.93
N GLY A 114 8.66 20.55 13.96
CA GLY A 114 8.98 20.51 12.53
C GLY A 114 8.90 19.09 11.96
N PRO A 115 8.83 18.95 10.63
CA PRO A 115 8.62 17.65 9.97
C PRO A 115 9.73 16.64 10.25
N ARG A 116 10.94 17.12 10.59
CA ARG A 116 12.10 16.29 10.94
C ARG A 116 12.53 16.40 12.41
N CYS A 117 11.73 17.08 13.24
CA CYS A 117 12.07 17.35 14.64
C CYS A 117 13.45 18.03 14.79
N ASP A 118 13.73 18.99 13.91
CA ASP A 118 14.99 19.73 13.83
C ASP A 118 14.87 21.17 14.35
N GLN A 119 13.69 21.57 14.79
CA GLN A 119 13.42 22.90 15.31
C GLN A 119 13.10 22.85 16.81
N PRO A 120 13.78 23.62 17.67
CA PRO A 120 13.42 23.71 19.07
C PRO A 120 12.10 24.49 19.23
N LEU A 121 11.21 24.01 20.09
CA LEU A 121 10.03 24.73 20.54
C LEU A 121 10.51 25.96 21.32
N ARG A 122 10.25 27.15 20.78
CA ARG A 122 10.69 28.43 21.37
C ARG A 122 9.89 28.83 22.62
N ASP A 123 8.83 28.09 22.95
CA ASP A 123 8.00 28.36 24.11
C ASP A 123 8.17 27.23 25.16
N PRO A 124 8.76 27.54 26.34
CA PRO A 124 8.96 26.58 27.43
C PRO A 124 7.67 25.97 28.00
N CYS A 125 6.49 26.55 27.70
CA CYS A 125 5.23 26.18 28.36
C CYS A 125 4.41 25.09 27.63
N LEU A 126 4.79 24.66 26.42
CA LEU A 126 4.00 23.68 25.63
C LEU A 126 4.34 22.20 25.92
N GLY A 127 5.30 21.92 26.80
CA GLY A 127 5.75 20.56 27.16
C GLY A 127 5.13 19.96 28.44
N HIS A 128 4.25 20.69 29.12
CA HIS A 128 3.62 20.26 30.37
C HIS A 128 2.20 19.71 30.13
N LYS A 129 2.10 18.40 29.91
CA LYS A 129 0.87 17.64 30.16
C LYS A 129 1.21 16.28 30.73
#